data_AF-A0A520LUY9-F1
#
_entry.id   AF-A0A520LUY9-F1
#
_cell.length_a   1.000
_cell.length_b   1.000
_cell.length_c   1.000
_cell.angle_alpha   90.00
_cell.angle_beta   90.00
_cell.angle_gamma   90.00
#
_symmetry.space_group_name_H-M   'P 1'
#
loop_
_entity.id
_entity.type
_entity.pdbx_description
1 polymer ?
#
loop_
_entity_poly.entity_id
_entity_poly.type
_entity_poly.pdbx_seq_one_letter_code
_entity_poly.pdbx_strand_id
1 'polypeptide(L)'
;MKPEHPSSWDPHSDQPFKLDRSQKPRFKADNLNEYLRTALTAIGSIPAVAWHYACSQKHSPPPPTDFIGLGISPDHGDHNEVADLTEELGVQKLLLRVPSWHVSELDYYLDFAARFKGRDLLINILQSRQSVLDPSHWLDAVDQIITAFYPLTKTFQIGNAVNRSKWGCHHTGEYLELLKGLSDLRKSRPDLVLGGSSVIDFEPLATLRTLSNGHRYQLDACTCALYVNRRGSPYARQYGLFDLERKIRLIRAMTE
;
A
#
# COMPACT_ATOMS: atom_id res chain seq x y z
N MET A 1 15.13 17.76 -12.34
CA MET A 1 16.29 17.23 -11.60
C MET A 1 15.79 16.10 -10.72
N LYS A 2 16.57 15.03 -10.49
CA LYS A 2 16.14 13.91 -9.62
C LYS A 2 16.09 14.39 -8.16
N PRO A 3 14.96 14.22 -7.44
CA PRO A 3 14.83 14.52 -6.02
C PRO A 3 15.85 13.76 -5.17
N GLU A 4 16.34 14.40 -4.12
CA GLU A 4 17.22 13.74 -3.15
C GLU A 4 16.41 12.95 -2.11
N HIS A 5 16.66 11.65 -2.04
CA HIS A 5 16.06 10.80 -1.01
C HIS A 5 16.71 11.03 0.36
N PRO A 6 15.96 10.86 1.47
CA PRO A 6 16.51 10.95 2.81
C PRO A 6 17.54 9.84 3.06
N SER A 7 18.48 10.07 3.98
CA SER A 7 19.52 9.10 4.35
C SER A 7 19.00 7.74 4.84
N SER A 8 17.72 7.67 5.22
CA SER A 8 17.05 6.43 5.56
C SER A 8 16.65 5.56 4.35
N TRP A 9 16.77 6.06 3.13
CA TRP A 9 16.39 5.37 1.89
C TRP A 9 17.59 4.67 1.25
N ASP A 10 17.40 3.42 0.82
CA ASP A 10 18.37 2.68 0.02
C ASP A 10 18.05 2.87 -1.48
N PRO A 11 18.86 3.64 -2.22
CA PRO A 11 18.60 3.91 -3.63
C PRO A 11 18.72 2.67 -4.50
N HIS A 12 19.41 1.60 -4.08
CA HIS A 12 19.58 0.40 -4.91
C HIS A 12 18.40 -0.56 -4.83
N SER A 13 17.62 -0.50 -3.75
CA SER A 13 16.51 -1.44 -3.52
C SER A 13 15.14 -0.75 -3.46
N ASP A 14 15.08 0.56 -3.68
CA ASP A 14 13.87 1.40 -3.62
C ASP A 14 13.02 1.13 -2.36
N GLN A 15 13.71 1.10 -1.22
CA GLN A 15 13.11 0.89 0.09
C GLN A 15 13.94 1.54 1.20
N PRO A 16 13.36 1.78 2.38
CA PRO A 16 14.13 2.24 3.53
C PRO A 16 15.12 1.18 4.04
N PHE A 17 16.25 1.66 4.55
CA PHE A 17 17.22 0.88 5.31
C PHE A 17 16.57 0.24 6.54
N LYS A 18 17.16 -0.86 6.98
CA LYS A 18 16.70 -1.55 8.17
C LYS A 18 17.04 -0.71 9.40
N LEU A 19 16.00 -0.28 10.13
CA LEU A 19 16.22 0.41 11.40
C LEU A 19 16.93 -0.49 12.44
N ASP A 20 17.70 0.14 13.31
CA ASP A 20 18.36 -0.49 14.44
C ASP A 20 17.37 -1.01 15.48
N ARG A 21 17.84 -1.90 16.37
CA ARG A 21 17.00 -2.48 17.43
C ARG A 21 16.49 -1.41 18.40
N SER A 22 17.31 -0.41 18.73
CA SER A 22 16.96 0.71 19.60
C SER A 22 15.79 1.54 19.07
N GLN A 23 15.67 1.62 17.74
CA GLN A 23 14.60 2.35 17.04
C GLN A 23 13.29 1.54 16.94
N LYS A 24 13.26 0.28 17.42
CA LYS A 24 12.08 -0.60 17.40
C LYS A 24 11.69 -1.07 18.82
N PRO A 25 11.40 -0.16 19.76
CA PRO A 25 11.01 -0.56 21.10
C PRO A 25 9.65 -1.28 21.04
N ARG A 26 9.66 -2.61 21.18
CA ARG A 26 8.44 -3.44 21.11
C ARG A 26 7.51 -3.22 22.30
N PHE A 27 8.09 -2.92 23.47
CA PHE A 27 7.38 -2.79 24.75
C PHE A 27 7.12 -1.34 25.13
N LYS A 28 6.47 -0.58 24.24
CA LYS A 28 5.84 0.70 24.60
C LYS A 28 4.36 0.45 24.91
N ALA A 29 3.80 1.22 25.84
CA ALA A 29 2.39 1.09 26.24
C ALA A 29 1.44 1.19 25.03
N ASP A 30 1.73 2.11 24.10
CA ASP A 30 0.93 2.31 22.89
C ASP A 30 0.92 1.07 21.98
N ASN A 31 2.08 0.43 21.81
CA ASN A 31 2.16 -0.82 21.04
C ASN A 31 1.33 -1.92 21.69
N LEU A 32 1.39 -2.04 23.02
CA LEU A 32 0.67 -3.08 23.75
C LEU A 32 -0.85 -2.89 23.66
N ASN A 33 -1.31 -1.65 23.80
CA ASN A 33 -2.71 -1.30 23.58
C ASN A 33 -3.16 -1.66 22.16
N GLU A 34 -2.35 -1.35 21.14
CA GLU A 34 -2.69 -1.70 19.77
C GLU A 34 -2.65 -3.21 19.51
N TYR A 35 -1.75 -3.96 20.13
CA TYR A 35 -1.74 -5.42 20.06
C TYR A 35 -2.99 -6.03 20.72
N LEU A 36 -3.42 -5.49 21.86
CA LEU A 36 -4.67 -5.92 22.51
C LEU A 36 -5.87 -5.62 21.61
N ARG A 37 -5.97 -4.43 21.02
CA ARG A 37 -7.02 -4.08 20.06
C ARG A 37 -7.02 -5.01 18.86
N THR A 38 -5.85 -5.32 18.32
CA THR A 38 -5.69 -6.27 17.21
C THR A 38 -6.23 -7.66 17.58
N ALA A 39 -5.89 -8.15 18.77
CA ALA A 39 -6.37 -9.44 19.26
C ALA A 39 -7.90 -9.45 19.45
N LEU A 40 -8.46 -8.40 20.05
CA LEU A 40 -9.91 -8.27 20.26
C LEU A 40 -10.67 -8.17 18.93
N THR A 41 -10.18 -7.37 17.97
CA THR A 41 -10.73 -7.32 16.61
C THR A 41 -10.71 -8.71 15.97
N ALA A 42 -9.59 -9.42 16.06
CA ALA A 42 -9.49 -10.76 15.48
C ALA A 42 -10.49 -11.73 16.10
N ILE A 43 -10.56 -11.81 17.43
CA ILE A 43 -11.50 -12.68 18.14
C ILE A 43 -12.95 -12.36 17.76
N GLY A 44 -13.31 -11.07 17.70
CA GLY A 44 -14.66 -10.63 17.32
C GLY A 44 -15.01 -10.92 15.86
N SER A 45 -14.06 -10.83 14.94
CA SER A 45 -14.29 -11.00 13.50
C SER A 45 -14.12 -12.43 12.98
N ILE A 46 -13.51 -13.35 13.75
CA ILE A 46 -13.27 -14.74 13.32
C ILE A 46 -14.52 -15.44 12.78
N PRO A 47 -15.70 -15.41 13.44
CA PRO A 47 -16.87 -16.12 12.94
C PRO A 47 -17.32 -15.65 11.55
N ALA A 48 -17.37 -14.33 11.34
CA ALA A 48 -17.75 -13.75 10.06
C ALA A 48 -16.70 -14.07 8.98
N VAL A 49 -15.41 -13.85 9.26
CA VAL A 49 -14.33 -14.14 8.31
C VAL A 49 -14.30 -15.62 7.95
N ALA A 50 -14.51 -16.53 8.91
CA ALA A 50 -14.57 -17.97 8.65
C ALA A 50 -15.76 -18.34 7.75
N TRP A 51 -16.92 -17.72 7.97
CA TRP A 51 -18.10 -17.88 7.13
C TRP A 51 -17.84 -17.38 5.70
N HIS A 52 -17.37 -16.14 5.53
CA HIS A 52 -17.03 -15.58 4.22
C HIS A 52 -15.95 -16.40 3.50
N TYR A 53 -14.95 -16.88 4.26
CA TYR A 53 -13.93 -17.76 3.71
C TYR A 53 -14.54 -19.05 3.19
N ALA A 54 -15.38 -19.73 3.98
CA ALA A 54 -16.03 -20.98 3.59
C ALA A 54 -16.96 -20.81 2.38
N CYS A 55 -17.75 -19.72 2.35
CA CYS A 55 -18.72 -19.41 1.31
C CYS A 55 -18.12 -18.74 0.06
N SER A 56 -16.85 -18.32 0.10
CA SER A 56 -16.20 -17.65 -1.04
C SER A 56 -16.25 -18.51 -2.29
N GLN A 57 -16.83 -17.94 -3.35
CA GLN A 57 -16.88 -18.55 -4.66
C GLN A 57 -15.56 -18.31 -5.41
N LYS A 58 -15.22 -19.24 -6.31
CA LYS A 58 -14.13 -19.04 -7.27
C LYS A 58 -14.65 -18.17 -8.40
N HIS A 59 -13.97 -17.06 -8.66
CA HIS A 59 -14.22 -16.24 -9.82
C HIS A 59 -13.31 -16.67 -10.97
N SER A 60 -13.81 -16.56 -12.19
CA SER A 60 -12.96 -16.70 -13.37
C SER A 60 -12.00 -15.50 -13.39
N PRO A 61 -10.70 -15.70 -13.64
CA PRO A 61 -9.77 -14.59 -13.73
C PRO A 61 -10.17 -13.69 -14.92
N PRO A 62 -10.03 -12.36 -14.80
CA PRO A 62 -10.19 -11.48 -15.93
C PRO A 62 -9.07 -11.72 -16.97
N PRO A 63 -9.18 -11.15 -18.19
CA PRO A 63 -8.12 -11.21 -19.18
C PRO A 63 -6.76 -10.78 -18.59
N PRO A 64 -5.63 -11.37 -19.02
CA PRO A 64 -4.31 -10.99 -18.51
C PRO A 64 -4.00 -9.50 -18.60
N THR A 65 -4.49 -8.82 -19.64
CA THR A 65 -4.36 -7.35 -19.82
C THR A 65 -5.02 -6.54 -18.71
N ASP A 66 -6.07 -7.07 -18.10
CA ASP A 66 -6.82 -6.43 -17.02
C ASP A 66 -6.35 -6.89 -15.63
N PHE A 67 -5.62 -8.02 -15.58
CA PHE A 67 -5.16 -8.62 -14.33
C PHE A 67 -3.71 -8.28 -13.98
N ILE A 68 -2.84 -8.25 -15.00
CA ILE A 68 -1.39 -8.09 -14.83
C ILE A 68 -1.04 -6.61 -14.90
N GLY A 69 -0.26 -6.16 -13.93
CA GLY A 69 0.28 -4.81 -13.91
C GLY A 69 1.78 -4.81 -13.62
N LEU A 70 2.41 -3.65 -13.84
CA LEU A 70 3.86 -3.47 -13.66
C LEU A 70 4.14 -2.28 -12.74
N GLY A 71 5.03 -2.48 -11.78
CA GLY A 71 5.60 -1.38 -11.00
C GLY A 71 6.70 -0.69 -11.79
N ILE A 72 6.60 0.63 -11.94
CA ILE A 72 7.58 1.47 -12.62
C ILE A 72 8.21 2.47 -11.64
N SER A 73 9.45 2.84 -11.89
CA SER A 73 10.22 3.76 -11.05
C SER A 73 11.00 4.75 -11.94
N PRO A 74 10.93 6.07 -11.67
CA PRO A 74 11.77 7.04 -12.36
C PRO A 74 13.22 7.02 -11.85
N ASP A 75 13.51 6.30 -10.75
CA ASP A 75 14.79 6.38 -10.06
C ASP A 75 15.91 5.55 -10.71
N HIS A 76 15.55 4.67 -11.65
CA HIS A 76 16.45 3.72 -12.31
C HIS A 76 16.22 3.69 -13.82
N GLY A 77 17.31 3.59 -14.57
CA GLY A 77 17.27 3.54 -16.04
C GLY A 77 16.96 4.88 -16.69
N ASP A 78 17.04 4.91 -18.02
CA ASP A 78 16.58 6.05 -18.81
C ASP A 78 15.05 6.06 -18.87
N HIS A 79 14.43 7.23 -18.72
CA HIS A 79 12.97 7.35 -18.66
C HIS A 79 12.28 6.95 -19.97
N ASN A 80 12.92 7.16 -21.12
CA ASN A 80 12.36 6.78 -22.41
C ASN A 80 12.52 5.28 -22.65
N GLU A 81 13.66 4.70 -22.26
CA GLU A 81 13.88 3.25 -22.34
C GLU A 81 12.86 2.48 -21.49
N VAL A 82 12.54 2.96 -20.28
CA VAL A 82 11.48 2.35 -19.44
C VAL A 82 10.11 2.44 -20.13
N ALA A 83 9.82 3.55 -20.82
CA ALA A 83 8.57 3.70 -21.58
C ALA A 83 8.49 2.73 -22.76
N ASP A 84 9.57 2.61 -23.54
CA ASP A 84 9.67 1.71 -24.69
C ASP A 84 9.50 0.25 -24.26
N LEU A 85 10.18 -0.18 -23.20
CA LEU A 85 10.05 -1.53 -22.65
C LEU A 85 8.64 -1.82 -22.11
N THR A 86 8.00 -0.82 -21.49
CA THR A 86 6.63 -0.96 -20.99
C THR A 86 5.62 -1.09 -22.14
N GLU A 87 5.83 -0.35 -23.24
CA GLU A 87 5.05 -0.46 -24.46
C GLU A 87 5.22 -1.83 -25.11
N GLU A 88 6.45 -2.33 -25.24
CA GLU A 88 6.78 -3.65 -25.80
C GLU A 88 6.10 -4.78 -25.01
N LEU A 89 6.08 -4.69 -23.67
CA LEU A 89 5.39 -5.65 -22.80
C LEU A 89 3.85 -5.59 -22.93
N GLY A 90 3.30 -4.52 -23.50
CA GLY A 90 1.86 -4.35 -23.70
C GLY A 90 1.04 -4.16 -22.40
N VAL A 91 1.69 -3.89 -21.26
CA VAL A 91 1.03 -3.81 -19.94
C VAL A 91 0.20 -2.53 -19.81
N GLN A 92 -1.09 -2.65 -19.51
CA GLN A 92 -1.99 -1.50 -19.40
C GLN A 92 -2.01 -0.87 -17.99
N LYS A 93 -1.77 -1.66 -16.94
CA LYS A 93 -1.88 -1.24 -15.55
C LYS A 93 -0.50 -0.99 -14.95
N LEU A 94 -0.23 0.22 -14.50
CA LEU A 94 1.08 0.61 -13.97
C LEU A 94 0.95 1.14 -12.55
N LEU A 95 1.92 0.81 -11.70
CA LEU A 95 2.04 1.34 -10.35
C LEU A 95 3.28 2.24 -10.29
N LEU A 96 3.08 3.51 -9.94
CA LEU A 96 4.15 4.46 -9.67
C LEU A 96 4.18 4.79 -8.19
N ARG A 97 5.35 4.70 -7.56
CA ARG A 97 5.54 5.12 -6.17
C ARG A 97 5.91 6.60 -6.12
N VAL A 98 5.20 7.37 -5.31
CA VAL A 98 5.49 8.78 -5.05
C VAL A 98 5.68 8.98 -3.56
N PRO A 99 6.92 9.29 -3.10
CA PRO A 99 7.16 9.51 -1.69
C PRO A 99 6.56 10.83 -1.20
N SER A 100 5.91 10.81 -0.03
CA SER A 100 5.37 12.05 0.58
C SER A 100 6.43 13.09 0.89
N TRP A 101 7.68 12.68 1.11
CA TRP A 101 8.79 13.60 1.36
C TRP A 101 9.33 14.31 0.10
N HIS A 102 8.84 13.96 -1.09
CA HIS A 102 9.15 14.68 -2.35
C HIS A 102 7.98 15.54 -2.86
N VAL A 103 7.04 15.92 -1.98
CA VAL A 103 5.86 16.71 -2.36
C VAL A 103 6.22 18.06 -2.99
N SER A 104 7.37 18.64 -2.66
CA SER A 104 7.86 19.90 -3.27
C SER A 104 8.47 19.71 -4.66
N GLU A 105 8.67 18.48 -5.11
CA GLU A 105 9.40 18.12 -6.34
C GLU A 105 8.57 17.19 -7.24
N LEU A 106 7.23 17.34 -7.23
CA LEU A 106 6.32 16.46 -7.95
C LEU A 106 6.47 16.51 -9.46
N ASP A 107 6.97 17.61 -10.03
CA ASP A 107 7.23 17.73 -11.47
C ASP A 107 8.10 16.58 -12.00
N TYR A 108 9.08 16.12 -11.22
CA TYR A 108 9.91 14.97 -11.58
C TYR A 108 9.08 13.69 -11.81
N TYR A 109 8.10 13.44 -10.95
CA TYR A 109 7.23 12.28 -11.05
C TYR A 109 6.14 12.47 -12.11
N LEU A 110 5.62 13.69 -12.26
CA LEU A 110 4.61 14.03 -13.27
C LEU A 110 5.18 13.92 -14.68
N ASP A 111 6.39 14.43 -14.91
CA ASP A 111 7.09 14.33 -16.19
C ASP A 111 7.29 12.86 -16.57
N PHE A 112 7.73 12.03 -15.62
CA PHE A 112 7.85 10.59 -15.84
C PHE A 112 6.50 9.95 -16.15
N ALA A 113 5.47 10.21 -15.35
CA ALA A 113 4.13 9.67 -15.54
C ALA A 113 3.48 10.10 -16.87
N ALA A 114 3.78 11.30 -17.36
CA ALA A 114 3.25 11.83 -18.62
C ALA A 114 3.68 11.03 -19.86
N ARG A 115 4.72 10.20 -19.76
CA ARG A 115 5.12 9.26 -20.82
C ARG A 115 4.16 8.09 -20.99
N PHE A 116 3.37 7.79 -19.96
CA PHE A 116 2.43 6.67 -19.93
C PHE A 116 0.97 7.13 -20.12
N LYS A 117 0.75 8.24 -20.85
CA LYS A 117 -0.60 8.72 -21.18
C LYS A 117 -1.41 7.63 -21.88
N GLY A 118 -2.64 7.42 -21.40
CA GLY A 118 -3.53 6.37 -21.90
C GLY A 118 -3.39 5.02 -21.19
N ARG A 119 -2.44 4.87 -20.26
CA ARG A 119 -2.33 3.71 -19.36
C ARG A 119 -3.09 3.96 -18.06
N ASP A 120 -3.50 2.88 -17.39
CA ASP A 120 -4.13 2.93 -16.06
C ASP A 120 -3.05 3.09 -14.99
N LEU A 121 -2.89 4.30 -14.44
CA LEU A 121 -1.93 4.57 -13.38
C LEU A 121 -2.53 4.39 -11.98
N LEU A 122 -1.83 3.66 -11.12
CA LEU A 122 -2.03 3.63 -9.67
C LEU A 122 -0.87 4.38 -9.00
N ILE A 123 -1.16 5.49 -8.32
CA ILE A 123 -0.14 6.22 -7.56
C ILE A 123 -0.10 5.70 -6.12
N ASN A 124 1.02 5.08 -5.74
CA ASN A 124 1.28 4.59 -4.39
C ASN A 124 2.02 5.66 -3.58
N ILE A 125 1.32 6.29 -2.65
CA ILE A 125 1.86 7.37 -1.83
C ILE A 125 2.59 6.78 -0.61
N LEU A 126 3.90 7.00 -0.53
CA LEU A 126 4.73 6.41 0.52
C LEU A 126 4.78 7.30 1.76
N GLN A 127 4.50 6.71 2.92
CA GLN A 127 4.70 7.31 4.23
C GLN A 127 6.12 7.07 4.75
N SER A 128 6.57 7.97 5.63
CA SER A 128 7.81 7.85 6.38
C SER A 128 7.55 7.89 7.89
N ARG A 129 8.61 7.82 8.70
CA ARG A 129 8.45 8.06 10.15
C ARG A 129 7.97 9.49 10.43
N GLN A 130 8.41 10.48 9.65
CA GLN A 130 7.98 11.87 9.82
C GLN A 130 6.48 12.02 9.56
N SER A 131 5.94 11.31 8.56
CA SER A 131 4.50 11.30 8.26
C SER A 131 3.66 10.87 9.47
N VAL A 132 4.14 9.89 10.24
CA VAL A 132 3.48 9.38 11.45
C VAL A 132 3.59 10.37 12.61
N LEU A 133 4.71 11.08 12.72
CA LEU A 133 4.95 12.06 13.78
C LEU A 133 4.18 13.37 13.52
N ASP A 134 3.87 13.68 12.26
CA ASP A 134 3.07 14.83 11.85
C ASP A 134 1.97 14.42 10.85
N PRO A 135 0.83 13.88 11.34
CA PRO A 135 -0.27 13.44 10.50
C PRO A 135 -0.94 14.56 9.70
N SER A 136 -0.86 15.81 10.18
CA SER A 136 -1.40 16.97 9.46
C SER A 136 -0.57 17.25 8.21
N HIS A 137 0.76 17.32 8.33
CA HIS A 137 1.64 17.46 7.17
C HIS A 137 1.52 16.29 6.19
N TRP A 138 1.30 15.08 6.71
CA TRP A 138 1.01 13.92 5.87
C TRP A 138 -0.25 14.11 5.04
N LEU A 139 -1.36 14.54 5.65
CA LEU A 139 -2.62 14.75 4.93
C LEU A 139 -2.47 15.84 3.86
N ASP A 140 -1.77 16.93 4.18
CA ASP A 140 -1.48 18.01 3.23
C ASP A 140 -0.63 17.50 2.06
N ALA A 141 0.37 16.66 2.32
CA ALA A 141 1.19 16.05 1.28
C ALA A 141 0.39 15.09 0.39
N VAL A 142 -0.49 14.27 0.99
CA VAL A 142 -1.41 13.39 0.25
C VAL A 142 -2.34 14.21 -0.64
N ASP A 143 -2.92 15.30 -0.12
CA ASP A 143 -3.83 16.16 -0.90
C ASP A 143 -3.11 16.83 -2.08
N GLN A 144 -1.88 17.31 -1.87
CA GLN A 144 -1.05 17.87 -2.94
C GLN A 144 -0.70 16.85 -4.01
N ILE A 145 -0.27 15.64 -3.62
CA ILE A 145 0.03 14.56 -4.56
C ILE A 145 -1.23 14.16 -5.34
N ILE A 146 -2.37 13.96 -4.66
CA ILE A 146 -3.63 13.63 -5.32
C ILE A 146 -4.01 14.73 -6.31
N THR A 147 -3.92 16.00 -5.91
CA THR A 147 -4.25 17.15 -6.77
C THR A 147 -3.38 17.19 -8.03
N ALA A 148 -2.06 17.03 -7.86
CA ALA A 148 -1.11 17.04 -8.96
C ALA A 148 -1.34 15.91 -9.96
N PHE A 149 -1.63 14.70 -9.47
CA PHE A 149 -1.84 13.51 -10.31
C PHE A 149 -3.28 13.32 -10.78
N TYR A 150 -4.25 14.06 -10.24
CA TYR A 150 -5.67 13.91 -10.57
C TYR A 150 -5.97 14.00 -12.08
N PRO A 151 -5.30 14.85 -12.88
CA PRO A 151 -5.49 14.86 -14.33
C PRO A 151 -5.03 13.58 -15.04
N LEU A 152 -4.11 12.82 -14.44
CA LEU A 152 -3.55 11.59 -15.02
C LEU A 152 -4.26 10.32 -14.52
N THR A 153 -4.74 10.31 -13.27
CA THR A 153 -5.46 9.16 -12.70
C THR A 153 -6.37 9.56 -11.54
N LYS A 154 -7.35 8.71 -11.27
CA LYS A 154 -8.24 8.81 -10.09
C LYS A 154 -7.91 7.79 -9.01
N THR A 155 -6.94 6.91 -9.24
CA THR A 155 -6.67 5.75 -8.40
C THR A 155 -5.36 5.91 -7.63
N PHE A 156 -5.47 5.88 -6.30
CA PHE A 156 -4.34 6.09 -5.40
C PHE A 156 -4.30 4.98 -4.35
N GLN A 157 -3.11 4.54 -3.98
CA GLN A 157 -2.89 3.71 -2.80
C GLN A 157 -2.29 4.56 -1.70
N ILE A 158 -2.88 4.53 -0.51
CA ILE A 158 -2.42 5.26 0.65
C ILE A 158 -1.58 4.34 1.53
N GLY A 159 -0.29 4.65 1.60
CA GLY A 159 0.68 3.94 2.40
C GLY A 159 1.25 2.69 1.71
N ASN A 160 2.39 2.26 2.23
CA ASN A 160 3.16 1.14 1.71
C ASN A 160 3.81 0.34 2.84
N ALA A 161 3.62 -0.98 2.85
CA ALA A 161 4.24 -1.88 3.83
C ALA A 161 4.02 -1.41 5.29
N VAL A 162 2.79 -1.02 5.61
CA VAL A 162 2.43 -0.30 6.86
C VAL A 162 2.66 -1.11 8.13
N ASN A 163 2.84 -2.42 8.01
CA ASN A 163 3.20 -3.36 9.08
C ASN A 163 4.72 -3.56 9.23
N ARG A 164 5.55 -2.67 8.67
CA ARG A 164 7.00 -2.71 8.79
C ARG A 164 7.53 -1.36 9.28
N SER A 165 8.10 -1.34 10.47
CA SER A 165 8.65 -0.13 11.11
C SER A 165 9.62 0.67 10.25
N LYS A 166 10.37 0.02 9.36
CA LYS A 166 11.29 0.73 8.45
C LYS A 166 10.56 1.66 7.47
N TRP A 167 9.28 1.41 7.20
CA TRP A 167 8.39 2.26 6.41
C TRP A 167 7.62 3.28 7.29
N GLY A 168 8.07 3.54 8.52
CA GLY A 168 7.54 4.59 9.39
C GLY A 168 6.61 4.09 10.49
N CYS A 169 5.60 3.30 10.14
CA CYS A 169 4.59 2.81 11.10
C CYS A 169 5.14 1.67 11.96
N HIS A 170 5.12 1.84 13.28
CA HIS A 170 5.50 0.84 14.26
C HIS A 170 4.39 -0.17 14.56
N HIS A 171 3.13 0.24 14.42
CA HIS A 171 1.95 -0.61 14.56
C HIS A 171 0.81 -0.12 13.66
N THR A 172 -0.24 -0.93 13.52
CA THR A 172 -1.41 -0.63 12.67
C THR A 172 -2.14 0.64 13.08
N GLY A 173 -2.23 0.93 14.37
CA GLY A 173 -2.81 2.17 14.89
C GLY A 173 -2.19 3.45 14.30
N GLU A 174 -0.86 3.52 14.18
CA GLU A 174 -0.20 4.69 13.56
C GLU A 174 -0.61 4.86 12.09
N TYR A 175 -0.78 3.77 11.34
CA TYR A 175 -1.32 3.84 9.98
C TYR A 175 -2.79 4.28 9.95
N LEU A 176 -3.62 3.80 10.88
CA LEU A 176 -5.03 4.21 10.96
C LEU A 176 -5.19 5.71 11.27
N GLU A 177 -4.24 6.32 11.96
CA GLU A 177 -4.17 7.77 12.15
C GLU A 177 -3.88 8.49 10.83
N LEU A 178 -2.99 7.95 9.98
CA LEU A 178 -2.68 8.50 8.64
C LEU A 178 -3.86 8.47 7.67
N LEU A 179 -4.90 7.70 7.95
CA LEU A 179 -6.11 7.64 7.13
C LEU A 179 -7.17 8.69 7.53
N LYS A 180 -6.99 9.37 8.67
CA LYS A 180 -7.92 10.41 9.11
C LYS A 180 -7.87 11.60 8.14
N GLY A 181 -9.04 12.16 7.83
CA GLY A 181 -9.19 13.28 6.91
C GLY A 181 -9.30 12.91 5.42
N LEU A 182 -8.98 11.67 5.03
CA LEU A 182 -9.10 11.24 3.62
C LEU A 182 -10.53 11.33 3.08
N SER A 183 -11.54 11.10 3.93
CA SER A 183 -12.95 11.25 3.55
C SER A 183 -13.30 12.68 3.14
N ASP A 184 -12.62 13.69 3.70
CA ASP A 184 -12.83 15.08 3.32
C ASP A 184 -12.24 15.38 1.94
N LEU A 185 -11.13 14.73 1.57
CA LEU A 185 -10.52 14.87 0.24
C LEU A 185 -11.43 14.35 -0.89
N ARG A 186 -12.32 13.39 -0.58
CA ARG A 186 -13.33 12.87 -1.53
C ARG A 186 -14.48 13.85 -1.76
N LYS A 187 -14.78 14.75 -0.82
CA LYS A 187 -15.91 15.70 -0.96
C LYS A 187 -15.75 16.61 -2.18
N SER A 188 -14.51 16.99 -2.50
CA SER A 188 -14.16 17.80 -3.67
C SER A 188 -13.79 16.95 -4.91
N ARG A 189 -13.67 15.61 -4.74
CA ARG A 189 -13.19 14.66 -5.75
C ARG A 189 -14.00 13.36 -5.68
N PRO A 190 -15.27 13.36 -6.12
CA PRO A 190 -16.17 12.22 -5.93
C PRO A 190 -15.72 10.94 -6.65
N ASP A 191 -14.94 11.08 -7.73
CA ASP A 191 -14.40 9.94 -8.50
C ASP A 191 -13.09 9.39 -7.92
N LEU A 192 -12.60 9.93 -6.79
CA LEU A 192 -11.35 9.51 -6.16
C LEU A 192 -11.46 8.08 -5.61
N VAL A 193 -10.64 7.18 -6.15
CA VAL A 193 -10.51 5.78 -5.73
C VAL A 193 -9.27 5.64 -4.84
N LEU A 194 -9.48 5.19 -3.60
CA LEU A 194 -8.43 4.99 -2.61
C LEU A 194 -8.28 3.51 -2.25
N GLY A 195 -7.10 2.96 -2.48
CA GLY A 195 -6.66 1.66 -1.99
C GLY A 195 -5.80 1.75 -0.73
N GLY A 196 -5.81 0.69 0.06
CA GLY A 196 -4.94 0.46 1.22
C GLY A 196 -5.22 -0.95 1.73
N SER A 197 -4.48 -1.55 2.65
CA SER A 197 -3.51 -0.97 3.56
C SER A 197 -2.07 -1.30 3.19
N SER A 198 -1.86 -1.92 2.03
CA SER A 198 -0.53 -2.30 1.54
C SER A 198 0.28 -3.10 2.57
N VAL A 199 -0.39 -4.00 3.30
CA VAL A 199 0.28 -4.89 4.25
C VAL A 199 1.22 -5.81 3.47
N ILE A 200 2.49 -5.84 3.87
CA ILE A 200 3.53 -6.65 3.23
C ILE A 200 3.68 -7.99 3.94
N ASP A 201 3.99 -9.03 3.16
CA ASP A 201 3.94 -10.43 3.57
C ASP A 201 2.53 -10.87 4.00
N PHE A 202 2.38 -12.16 4.32
CA PHE A 202 1.12 -12.68 4.83
C PHE A 202 1.02 -12.50 6.34
N GLU A 203 0.45 -11.37 6.76
CA GLU A 203 0.19 -11.01 8.17
C GLU A 203 -1.31 -10.74 8.40
N PRO A 204 -2.13 -11.80 8.52
CA PRO A 204 -3.59 -11.69 8.51
C PRO A 204 -4.16 -10.85 9.65
N LEU A 205 -3.50 -10.84 10.83
CA LEU A 205 -3.95 -10.02 11.96
C LEU A 205 -3.76 -8.52 11.68
N ALA A 206 -2.64 -8.14 11.05
CA ALA A 206 -2.40 -6.75 10.66
C ALA A 206 -3.39 -6.33 9.58
N THR A 207 -3.58 -7.15 8.53
CA THR A 207 -4.59 -6.91 7.49
C THR A 207 -5.98 -6.70 8.08
N LEU A 208 -6.46 -7.65 8.89
CA LEU A 208 -7.77 -7.58 9.52
C LEU A 208 -7.93 -6.35 10.40
N ARG A 209 -6.93 -6.02 11.22
CA ARG A 209 -6.97 -4.81 12.05
C ARG A 209 -7.05 -3.54 11.19
N THR A 210 -6.41 -3.50 10.03
CA THR A 210 -6.52 -2.35 9.13
C THR A 210 -7.81 -2.31 8.30
N LEU A 211 -8.66 -3.35 8.35
CA LEU A 211 -9.96 -3.37 7.66
C LEU A 211 -11.11 -3.18 8.67
N SER A 212 -10.97 -3.77 9.86
CA SER A 212 -11.93 -3.70 10.96
C SER A 212 -11.32 -2.94 12.14
N ASN A 213 -11.64 -1.65 12.26
CA ASN A 213 -10.99 -0.81 13.27
C ASN A 213 -11.81 0.30 13.92
N GLY A 214 -13.03 0.55 13.47
CA GLY A 214 -13.89 1.60 14.03
C GLY A 214 -13.41 3.04 13.74
N HIS A 215 -12.38 3.25 12.92
CA HIS A 215 -12.06 4.57 12.40
C HIS A 215 -13.01 4.92 11.25
N ARG A 216 -13.30 6.21 11.09
CA ARG A 216 -14.17 6.72 10.02
C ARG A 216 -13.34 7.09 8.80
N TYR A 217 -13.08 6.11 7.95
CA TYR A 217 -12.54 6.32 6.60
C TYR A 217 -13.18 5.32 5.64
N GLN A 218 -13.03 5.58 4.34
CA GLN A 218 -13.46 4.66 3.29
C GLN A 218 -12.31 4.41 2.32
N LEU A 219 -12.02 3.14 2.07
CA LEU A 219 -11.14 2.67 1.00
C LEU A 219 -12.00 1.82 0.05
N ASP A 220 -11.75 1.93 -1.24
CA ASP A 220 -12.49 1.20 -2.28
C ASP A 220 -11.84 -0.15 -2.59
N ALA A 221 -10.56 -0.33 -2.24
CA ALA A 221 -9.82 -1.56 -2.49
C ALA A 221 -8.90 -1.93 -1.33
N CYS A 222 -8.87 -3.22 -0.99
CA CYS A 222 -7.86 -3.80 -0.13
C CYS A 222 -6.60 -4.16 -0.92
N THR A 223 -5.48 -3.48 -0.69
CA THR A 223 -4.19 -3.75 -1.32
C THR A 223 -3.23 -4.49 -0.37
N CYS A 224 -2.38 -5.36 -0.92
CA CYS A 224 -1.37 -6.12 -0.18
C CYS A 224 -0.15 -6.43 -1.03
N ALA A 225 1.00 -6.68 -0.38
CA ALA A 225 2.25 -7.05 -1.04
C ALA A 225 2.66 -8.47 -0.62
N LEU A 226 2.20 -9.47 -1.38
CA LEU A 226 2.46 -10.89 -1.12
C LEU A 226 3.70 -11.38 -1.89
N TYR A 227 4.76 -11.73 -1.17
CA TYR A 227 5.98 -12.27 -1.76
C TYR A 227 5.99 -13.80 -1.75
N VAL A 228 6.14 -14.38 -2.93
CA VAL A 228 6.28 -15.83 -3.11
C VAL A 228 7.70 -16.31 -2.84
N ASN A 229 8.72 -15.48 -3.13
CA ASN A 229 10.14 -15.86 -3.02
C ASN A 229 10.55 -16.34 -1.62
N ARG A 230 9.94 -15.82 -0.55
CA ARG A 230 10.20 -16.29 0.83
C ARG A 230 9.72 -17.71 1.11
N ARG A 231 8.84 -18.24 0.28
CA ARG A 231 8.32 -19.62 0.36
C ARG A 231 8.84 -20.50 -0.78
N GLY A 232 9.51 -19.92 -1.78
CA GLY A 232 10.08 -20.61 -2.94
C GLY A 232 9.06 -21.03 -4.03
N SER A 233 7.75 -21.04 -3.72
CA SER A 233 6.70 -21.44 -4.67
C SER A 233 5.33 -20.89 -4.22
N PRO A 234 4.42 -20.53 -5.16
CA PRO A 234 3.07 -20.07 -4.80
C PRO A 234 2.24 -21.16 -4.11
N TYR A 235 2.60 -22.44 -4.26
CA TYR A 235 1.93 -23.58 -3.63
C TYR A 235 2.49 -23.92 -2.25
N ALA A 236 3.61 -23.33 -1.85
CA ALA A 236 4.22 -23.58 -0.55
C ALA A 236 3.40 -22.93 0.57
N ARG A 237 2.93 -23.75 1.51
CA ARG A 237 2.01 -23.32 2.57
C ARG A 237 2.71 -22.56 3.69
N GLN A 238 2.07 -21.51 4.20
CA GLN A 238 2.42 -20.84 5.46
C GLN A 238 1.39 -21.22 6.53
N TYR A 239 1.83 -21.35 7.79
CA TYR A 239 1.02 -21.86 8.90
C TYR A 239 0.35 -23.23 8.61
N GLY A 240 1.00 -24.07 7.79
CA GLY A 240 0.52 -25.41 7.41
C GLY A 240 -0.65 -25.45 6.40
N LEU A 241 -1.36 -24.35 6.19
CA LEU A 241 -2.63 -24.33 5.47
C LEU A 241 -2.67 -23.40 4.26
N PHE A 242 -1.94 -22.27 4.29
CA PHE A 242 -2.15 -21.16 3.36
C PHE A 242 -1.09 -21.10 2.26
N ASP A 243 -1.41 -21.62 1.07
CA ASP A 243 -0.74 -21.29 -0.19
C ASP A 243 -1.20 -19.90 -0.72
N LEU A 244 -0.66 -19.42 -1.84
CA LEU A 244 -1.00 -18.10 -2.37
C LEU A 244 -2.50 -17.90 -2.62
N GLU A 245 -3.18 -18.88 -3.22
CA GLU A 245 -4.63 -18.83 -3.46
C GLU A 245 -5.40 -18.67 -2.15
N ARG A 246 -5.08 -19.50 -1.14
CA ARG A 246 -5.75 -19.45 0.17
C ARG A 246 -5.42 -18.18 0.94
N LYS A 247 -4.22 -17.61 0.78
CA LYS A 247 -3.88 -16.29 1.35
C LYS A 247 -4.77 -15.20 0.76
N ILE A 248 -4.90 -15.16 -0.57
CA ILE A 248 -5.75 -14.18 -1.27
C ILE A 248 -7.22 -14.37 -0.87
N ARG A 249 -7.71 -15.62 -0.82
CA ARG A 249 -9.08 -15.95 -0.37
C ARG A 249 -9.34 -15.48 1.06
N LEU A 250 -8.38 -15.65 1.97
CA LEU A 250 -8.52 -15.15 3.35
C LEU A 250 -8.58 -13.63 3.40
N ILE A 251 -7.72 -12.94 2.65
CA ILE A 251 -7.75 -11.47 2.59
C ILE A 251 -9.09 -10.99 2.01
N ARG A 252 -9.59 -11.61 0.94
CA ARG A 252 -10.92 -11.29 0.39
C ARG A 252 -12.03 -11.48 1.42
N ALA A 253 -12.00 -12.59 2.16
CA ALA A 253 -12.98 -12.85 3.22
C ALA A 253 -12.95 -11.83 4.37
N MET A 254 -11.85 -11.09 4.55
CA MET A 254 -11.75 -10.00 5.54
C MET A 254 -12.33 -8.68 5.03
N THR A 255 -12.65 -8.56 3.74
CA THR A 255 -13.19 -7.34 3.12
C THR A 255 -14.71 -7.34 2.97
N GLU A 256 -15.36 -8.46 3.30
CA GLU A 256 -16.81 -8.63 3.30
C GLU A 256 -17.37 -8.34 4.70
#